data_AF-A0AAN6LPK7-F1
#
_entry.id   AF-A0AAN6LPK7-F1
#
_cell.length_a   1.000
_cell.length_b   1.000
_cell.length_c   1.000
_cell.angle_alpha   90.00
_cell.angle_beta   90.00
_cell.angle_gamma   90.00
#
_symmetry.space_group_name_H-M   'P 1'
#
loop_
_entity.id
_entity.type
_entity.pdbx_description
1 polymer ?
#
loop_
_entity_poly.entity_id
_entity_poly.type
_entity_poly.pdbx_seq_one_letter_code
_entity_poly.pdbx_strand_id
1 'polypeptide(L)'
;MRLDPNGDAATFPKRAALPHIAGTPDGAAWFWGGSDELGRLNLLTPDRIRKATQDNVLTGEVLSLNLPLDIPRPPIFDRKPINHEIHSTAPNTLDDSYALNTQASSQWDGFRHFADPKTGYFYNGVLSQEILGDEEEDIEATGKLGIDAWAKRGIVGRGVLLDVYRWADAVGRSYDPFSRHEITVEDLQACARHQDVCFQTGDILLIRTGWLQRYLSLTATPQVDPSSKSPPGNHFAGLAASSSMKDFLHDTYFAAAACDNANFEAWPPESAEESLHASMLPLWGMPIGELWDLEALGESVPTPNTYPTQDFPPATIPHPAPTQPHTSTSTSLGLSNFRIQELTRSSQLPHRRSQINENPVHPPLTLTMNLPILTRQSSHTLFTIATPPIKFTPTSTTTPPTKCPLPNQHPSPPSPHPSPSTPPHTQPSTPHSSTSKTPPQPGPTRVLSP
;
A
#
# COMPACT_ATOMS: atom_id res chain seq x y z
N MET A 1 21.47 10.02 -11.48
CA MET A 1 20.51 11.09 -11.12
C MET A 1 20.17 10.93 -9.65
N ARG A 2 20.10 12.00 -8.85
CA ARG A 2 19.66 11.91 -7.45
C ARG A 2 18.37 12.70 -7.28
N LEU A 3 17.29 12.06 -6.83
CA LEU A 3 16.04 12.76 -6.53
C LEU A 3 16.17 13.52 -5.21
N ASP A 4 15.51 14.68 -5.14
CA ASP A 4 15.26 15.35 -3.87
C ASP A 4 14.17 14.57 -3.13
N PRO A 5 14.43 14.00 -1.94
CA PRO A 5 13.42 13.30 -1.16
C PRO A 5 12.19 14.15 -0.86
N ASN A 6 12.30 15.48 -0.77
CA ASN A 6 11.17 16.38 -0.55
C ASN A 6 10.43 16.78 -1.84
N GLY A 7 10.95 16.39 -3.02
CA GLY A 7 10.28 16.59 -4.30
C GLY A 7 8.96 15.82 -4.41
N ASP A 8 8.12 16.19 -5.37
CA ASP A 8 6.78 15.61 -5.55
C ASP A 8 6.72 14.67 -6.77
N ALA A 9 5.79 13.71 -6.75
CA ALA A 9 5.52 12.79 -7.86
C ALA A 9 5.29 13.48 -9.22
N ALA A 10 4.81 14.73 -9.22
CA ALA A 10 4.67 15.53 -10.44
C ALA A 10 6.02 15.88 -11.10
N THR A 11 7.10 15.89 -10.33
CA THR A 11 8.46 16.27 -10.79
C THR A 11 9.38 15.07 -11.00
N PHE A 12 9.00 13.90 -10.50
CA PHE A 12 9.79 12.69 -10.61
C PHE A 12 9.51 11.92 -11.92
N PRO A 13 10.50 11.19 -12.47
CA PRO A 13 10.38 10.53 -13.77
C PRO A 13 9.38 9.36 -13.71
N LYS A 14 8.27 9.48 -14.46
CA LYS A 14 7.28 8.39 -14.60
C LYS A 14 7.91 7.11 -15.15
N ARG A 15 7.31 5.94 -14.90
CA ARG A 15 7.87 4.64 -15.28
C ARG A 15 8.18 4.56 -16.78
N ALA A 16 7.24 5.03 -17.60
CA ALA A 16 7.39 5.09 -19.07
C ALA A 16 8.48 6.06 -19.55
N ALA A 17 8.93 6.98 -18.70
CA ALA A 17 9.95 7.99 -18.96
C ALA A 17 11.18 7.83 -18.07
N LEU A 18 11.38 6.64 -17.47
CA LEU A 18 12.56 6.37 -16.67
C LEU A 18 13.82 6.48 -17.53
N PRO A 19 14.83 7.25 -17.11
CA PRO A 19 16.09 7.31 -17.83
C PRO A 19 16.80 5.97 -17.72
N HIS A 20 17.31 5.46 -18.86
CA HIS A 20 18.21 4.31 -18.82
C HIS A 20 19.53 4.73 -18.15
N ILE A 21 19.90 4.03 -17.07
CA ILE A 21 21.17 4.23 -16.38
C ILE A 21 22.13 3.15 -16.89
N ALA A 22 23.24 3.57 -17.50
CA ALA A 22 24.22 2.63 -18.04
C ALA A 22 24.72 1.67 -16.96
N GLY A 23 24.67 0.36 -17.24
CA GLY A 23 25.11 -0.68 -16.31
C GLY A 23 24.05 -1.12 -15.29
N THR A 24 22.82 -0.62 -15.36
CA THR A 24 21.69 -1.10 -14.52
C THR A 24 20.69 -1.89 -15.36
N PRO A 25 19.85 -2.73 -14.73
CA PRO A 25 18.71 -3.34 -15.40
C PRO A 25 17.75 -2.29 -15.99
N ASP A 26 17.01 -2.69 -17.02
CA ASP A 26 15.93 -1.87 -17.59
C ASP A 26 14.84 -1.63 -16.54
N GLY A 27 14.36 -0.38 -16.44
CA GLY A 27 13.34 0.00 -15.46
C GLY A 27 13.85 0.23 -14.03
N ALA A 28 15.17 0.18 -13.80
CA ALA A 28 15.76 0.53 -12.52
C ALA A 28 15.54 2.01 -12.17
N ALA A 29 15.04 2.27 -10.96
CA ALA A 29 14.76 3.60 -10.42
C ALA A 29 15.68 3.92 -9.22
N TRP A 30 16.98 3.62 -9.35
CA TRP A 30 18.00 3.76 -8.30
C TRP A 30 18.47 5.22 -8.16
N PHE A 31 17.58 6.08 -7.67
CA PHE A 31 17.80 7.53 -7.65
C PHE A 31 18.20 8.11 -6.29
N TRP A 32 18.48 7.26 -5.31
CA TRP A 32 18.72 7.68 -3.92
C TRP A 32 20.21 7.78 -3.57
N GLY A 33 21.07 7.20 -4.40
CA GLY A 33 22.53 7.17 -4.27
C GLY A 33 23.07 5.74 -4.29
N GLY A 34 24.31 5.52 -4.76
CA GLY A 34 24.87 4.17 -4.93
C GLY A 34 25.17 3.40 -3.63
N SER A 35 25.06 4.07 -2.47
CA SER A 35 25.18 3.45 -1.14
C SER A 35 23.85 3.50 -0.38
N ASP A 36 22.75 3.80 -1.06
CA ASP A 36 21.43 3.82 -0.45
C ASP A 36 20.94 2.40 -0.18
N GLU A 37 20.35 2.22 1.00
CA GLU A 37 19.74 0.96 1.46
C GLU A 37 18.27 1.17 1.89
N LEU A 38 17.73 2.37 1.72
CA LEU A 38 16.36 2.73 2.14
C LEU A 38 15.36 2.71 0.97
N GLY A 39 15.83 2.90 -0.26
CA GLY A 39 14.97 2.98 -1.43
C GLY A 39 13.91 4.08 -1.30
N ARG A 40 12.67 3.74 -1.58
CA ARG A 40 11.52 4.65 -1.49
C ARG A 40 11.16 5.07 -0.07
N LEU A 41 11.70 4.43 0.97
CA LEU A 41 11.56 4.93 2.35
C LEU A 41 12.21 6.31 2.53
N ASN A 42 13.12 6.71 1.64
CA ASN A 42 13.64 8.09 1.60
C ASN A 42 12.53 9.14 1.41
N LEU A 43 11.39 8.78 0.80
CA LEU A 43 10.24 9.68 0.64
C LEU A 43 9.54 10.02 1.95
N LEU A 44 9.79 9.25 3.02
CA LEU A 44 9.29 9.51 4.37
C LEU A 44 10.12 10.61 5.05
N THR A 45 10.03 11.83 4.50
CA THR A 45 10.82 12.97 4.99
C THR A 45 10.26 13.54 6.28
N PRO A 46 11.08 14.23 7.09
CA PRO A 46 10.60 14.87 8.32
C PRO A 46 9.40 15.81 8.11
N ASP A 47 9.37 16.54 7.00
CA ASP A 47 8.26 17.46 6.70
C ASP A 47 6.98 16.72 6.33
N ARG A 48 7.06 15.62 5.56
CA ARG A 48 5.89 14.77 5.28
C ARG A 48 5.39 14.09 6.54
N ILE A 49 6.28 13.57 7.38
CA ILE A 49 5.91 12.95 8.65
C ILE A 49 5.19 13.97 9.54
N ARG A 50 5.79 15.16 9.74
CA ARG A 50 5.18 16.23 10.53
C ARG A 50 3.78 16.59 10.02
N LYS A 51 3.65 16.79 8.70
CA LYS A 51 2.37 17.11 8.08
C LYS A 51 1.34 15.99 8.24
N ALA A 52 1.72 14.75 7.97
CA ALA A 52 0.85 13.59 8.13
C ALA A 52 0.36 13.45 9.57
N THR A 53 1.24 13.63 10.55
CA THR A 53 0.87 13.61 11.97
C THR A 53 -0.11 14.72 12.32
N GLN A 54 0.17 15.97 11.90
CA GLN A 54 -0.69 17.12 12.15
C GLN A 54 -2.09 16.97 11.53
N ASP A 55 -2.15 16.45 10.32
CA ASP A 55 -3.41 16.36 9.57
C ASP A 55 -4.27 15.16 10.00
N ASN A 56 -3.68 14.08 10.53
CA ASN A 56 -4.38 12.79 10.69
C ASN A 56 -4.38 12.19 12.11
N VAL A 57 -3.49 12.60 13.04
CA VAL A 57 -3.59 12.14 14.45
C VAL A 57 -4.61 13.00 15.19
N LEU A 58 -5.89 12.61 15.11
CA LEU A 58 -6.99 13.37 15.70
C LEU A 58 -7.57 12.72 16.97
N THR A 59 -7.70 11.39 16.99
CA THR A 59 -8.37 10.64 18.07
C THR A 59 -7.40 10.06 19.10
N GLY A 60 -6.15 9.82 18.70
CA GLY A 60 -5.16 9.12 19.52
C GLY A 60 -5.39 7.61 19.60
N GLU A 61 -6.29 7.05 18.79
CA GLU A 61 -6.47 5.60 18.69
C GLU A 61 -5.23 4.92 18.09
N VAL A 62 -4.90 3.76 18.62
CA VAL A 62 -3.75 2.97 18.20
C VAL A 62 -4.22 1.57 17.86
N LEU A 63 -3.95 1.15 16.62
CA LEU A 63 -4.28 -0.18 16.12
C LEU A 63 -2.98 -0.92 15.80
N SER A 64 -2.86 -2.15 16.31
CA SER A 64 -1.80 -3.07 15.87
C SER A 64 -2.20 -3.64 14.51
N LEU A 65 -1.26 -3.66 13.57
CA LEU A 65 -1.44 -4.27 12.24
C LEU A 65 -0.67 -5.59 12.11
N ASN A 66 -0.18 -6.13 13.24
CA ASN A 66 0.54 -7.39 13.30
C ASN A 66 -0.38 -8.55 13.66
N LEU A 67 -0.24 -9.64 12.94
CA LEU A 67 -0.72 -10.96 13.31
C LEU A 67 0.12 -11.54 14.45
N PRO A 68 -0.47 -12.48 15.21
CA PRO A 68 0.32 -13.41 16.01
C PRO A 68 1.35 -14.15 15.14
N LEU A 69 2.57 -14.33 15.64
CA LEU A 69 3.71 -14.90 14.89
C LEU A 69 3.50 -16.35 14.42
N ASP A 70 2.50 -17.03 14.97
CA ASP A 70 2.10 -18.40 14.65
C ASP A 70 0.92 -18.48 13.68
N ILE A 71 0.48 -17.34 13.13
CA ILE A 71 -0.60 -17.21 12.16
C ILE A 71 -0.04 -16.64 10.84
N PRO A 72 -0.39 -17.24 9.68
CA PRO A 72 -1.23 -18.44 9.51
C PRO A 72 -0.56 -19.74 9.96
N ARG A 73 -1.39 -20.71 10.37
CA ARG A 73 -1.00 -22.07 10.75
C ARG A 73 -1.66 -23.11 9.83
N PRO A 74 -0.88 -24.00 9.19
CA PRO A 74 0.58 -23.90 9.01
C PRO A 74 0.94 -22.63 8.23
N PRO A 75 2.20 -22.15 8.30
CA PRO A 75 2.67 -21.06 7.45
C PRO A 75 2.45 -21.38 5.97
N ILE A 76 2.14 -20.36 5.18
CA ILE A 76 1.98 -20.49 3.73
C ILE A 76 3.35 -20.76 3.07
N PHE A 77 3.35 -21.40 1.91
CA PHE A 77 4.54 -21.74 1.12
C PHE A 77 5.53 -22.68 1.79
N ASP A 78 5.01 -23.63 2.58
CA ASP A 78 5.82 -24.64 3.28
C ASP A 78 6.94 -24.03 4.14
N ARG A 79 6.75 -22.77 4.57
CA ARG A 79 7.70 -22.06 5.44
C ARG A 79 7.75 -22.75 6.80
N LYS A 80 8.92 -22.74 7.44
CA LYS A 80 9.11 -23.35 8.76
C LYS A 80 8.19 -22.68 9.80
N PRO A 81 7.38 -23.44 10.56
CA PRO A 81 6.62 -22.91 11.68
C PRO A 81 7.52 -22.28 12.74
N ILE A 82 6.98 -21.31 13.48
CA ILE A 82 7.63 -20.76 14.65
C ILE A 82 7.78 -21.82 15.75
N ASN A 83 8.96 -21.87 16.37
CA ASN A 83 9.19 -22.53 17.63
C ASN A 83 9.37 -21.45 18.71
N HIS A 84 8.51 -21.46 19.73
CA HIS A 84 8.57 -20.53 20.86
C HIS A 84 8.68 -21.33 22.15
N GLU A 85 9.76 -21.11 22.89
CA GLU A 85 10.08 -21.82 24.13
C GLU A 85 10.26 -20.84 25.29
N ILE A 86 9.42 -20.96 26.32
CA ILE A 86 9.55 -20.20 27.57
C ILE A 86 10.31 -21.03 28.60
N HIS A 87 11.34 -20.47 29.20
CA HIS A 87 12.21 -21.16 30.14
C HIS A 87 12.54 -20.30 31.38
N SER A 88 12.79 -20.94 32.51
CA SER A 88 13.12 -20.26 33.76
C SER A 88 14.62 -20.01 33.86
N THR A 89 15.02 -18.76 34.05
CA THR A 89 16.44 -18.36 34.25
C THR A 89 16.79 -18.22 35.72
N ALA A 90 15.79 -17.99 36.58
CA ALA A 90 15.87 -17.95 38.04
C ALA A 90 14.46 -18.12 38.65
N PRO A 91 14.32 -18.31 39.98
CA PRO A 91 13.00 -18.32 40.63
C PRO A 91 12.19 -17.07 40.28
N ASN A 92 10.96 -17.26 39.80
CA ASN A 92 10.06 -16.19 39.33
C ASN A 92 10.62 -15.32 38.20
N THR A 93 11.61 -15.81 37.44
CA THR A 93 12.18 -15.16 36.26
C THR A 93 12.07 -16.11 35.07
N LEU A 94 11.43 -15.63 34.00
CA LEU A 94 11.21 -16.39 32.77
C LEU A 94 11.74 -15.58 31.59
N ASP A 95 12.45 -16.26 30.70
CA ASP A 95 12.87 -15.75 29.39
C ASP A 95 12.24 -16.62 28.29
N ASP A 96 12.26 -16.12 27.07
CA ASP A 96 11.78 -16.83 25.88
C ASP A 96 12.85 -16.95 24.79
N SER A 97 12.73 -18.00 23.99
CA SER A 97 13.54 -18.25 22.80
C SER A 97 12.62 -18.46 21.60
N TYR A 98 12.98 -17.85 20.47
CA TYR A 98 12.25 -17.98 19.22
C TYR A 98 13.16 -18.52 18.12
N ALA A 99 12.66 -19.50 17.36
CA ALA A 99 13.17 -19.83 16.04
C ALA A 99 12.03 -19.67 15.03
N LEU A 100 12.17 -18.74 14.10
CA LEU A 100 11.11 -18.42 13.14
C LEU A 100 11.66 -18.24 11.72
N ASN A 101 10.79 -18.47 10.74
CA ASN A 101 10.97 -17.94 9.40
C ASN A 101 10.38 -16.52 9.38
N THR A 102 11.18 -15.53 9.00
CA THR A 102 10.79 -14.11 9.04
C THR A 102 9.71 -13.73 8.04
N GLN A 103 9.38 -14.66 7.13
CA GLN A 103 8.29 -14.56 6.18
C GLN A 103 7.05 -15.36 6.62
N ALA A 104 6.93 -15.84 7.87
CA ALA A 104 5.82 -16.72 8.26
C ALA A 104 4.54 -16.01 8.76
N SER A 105 4.60 -14.71 9.10
CA SER A 105 3.48 -13.93 9.66
C SER A 105 3.55 -12.48 9.14
N SER A 106 2.92 -11.48 9.79
CA SER A 106 3.03 -10.08 9.33
C SER A 106 4.50 -9.67 9.14
N GLN A 107 4.83 -9.21 7.94
CA GLN A 107 6.22 -9.00 7.54
C GLN A 107 6.41 -7.77 6.66
N TRP A 108 7.68 -7.40 6.53
CA TRP A 108 8.22 -6.59 5.44
C TRP A 108 9.20 -7.43 4.64
N ASP A 109 9.05 -7.41 3.33
CA ASP A 109 10.05 -7.92 2.40
C ASP A 109 11.10 -6.85 2.15
N GLY A 110 12.29 -7.11 2.71
CA GLY A 110 13.48 -6.32 2.51
C GLY A 110 14.06 -6.46 1.10
N PHE A 111 15.00 -5.59 0.72
CA PHE A 111 15.64 -5.68 -0.60
C PHE A 111 16.56 -6.89 -0.79
N ARG A 112 16.73 -7.74 0.24
CA ARG A 112 17.36 -9.08 0.16
C ARG A 112 16.38 -10.19 -0.23
N HIS A 113 15.08 -9.93 -0.17
CA HIS A 113 14.07 -10.97 -0.31
C HIS A 113 14.00 -11.52 -1.74
N PHE A 114 14.11 -10.64 -2.73
CA PHE A 114 13.91 -11.00 -4.14
C PHE A 114 14.88 -10.21 -5.03
N ALA A 115 15.66 -10.92 -5.84
CA ALA A 115 16.50 -10.33 -6.88
C ALA A 115 15.70 -10.20 -8.18
N ASP A 116 16.11 -9.30 -9.07
CA ASP A 116 15.60 -9.25 -10.43
C ASP A 116 15.90 -10.59 -11.12
N PRO A 117 14.88 -11.39 -11.51
CA PRO A 117 15.12 -12.72 -12.06
C PRO A 117 15.92 -12.69 -13.36
N LYS A 118 15.88 -11.58 -14.10
CA LYS A 118 16.57 -11.43 -15.39
C LYS A 118 18.07 -11.22 -15.23
N THR A 119 18.48 -10.44 -14.24
CA THR A 119 19.89 -10.02 -14.06
C THR A 119 20.57 -10.61 -12.83
N GLY A 120 19.80 -11.08 -11.86
CA GLY A 120 20.30 -11.53 -10.55
C GLY A 120 20.68 -10.39 -9.61
N TYR A 121 20.45 -9.14 -9.99
CA TYR A 121 20.71 -7.99 -9.12
C TYR A 121 19.60 -7.80 -8.10
N PHE A 122 19.99 -7.57 -6.85
CA PHE A 122 19.15 -6.95 -5.85
C PHE A 122 19.17 -5.42 -6.01
N TYR A 123 18.48 -4.72 -5.11
CA TYR A 123 18.42 -3.27 -5.12
C TYR A 123 19.81 -2.64 -5.20
N ASN A 124 19.96 -1.62 -6.05
CA ASN A 124 21.19 -0.87 -6.24
C ASN A 124 22.39 -1.70 -6.77
N GLY A 125 22.11 -2.82 -7.47
CA GLY A 125 23.12 -3.62 -8.16
C GLY A 125 23.87 -4.60 -7.28
N VAL A 126 23.40 -4.82 -6.05
CA VAL A 126 24.00 -5.78 -5.12
C VAL A 126 23.78 -7.20 -5.62
N LEU A 127 24.81 -8.05 -5.54
CA LEU A 127 24.73 -9.47 -5.89
C LEU A 127 24.53 -10.36 -4.66
N SER A 128 24.00 -11.57 -4.86
CA SER A 128 23.77 -12.54 -3.77
C SER A 128 25.01 -12.78 -2.91
N GLN A 129 26.19 -12.90 -3.54
CA GLN A 129 27.46 -13.12 -2.83
C GLN A 129 27.81 -11.98 -1.86
N GLU A 130 27.41 -10.75 -2.17
CA GLU A 130 27.66 -9.59 -1.30
C GLU A 130 26.70 -9.52 -0.11
N ILE A 131 25.59 -10.27 -0.15
CA ILE A 131 24.63 -10.41 0.94
C ILE A 131 25.02 -11.59 1.83
N LEU A 132 25.34 -12.72 1.20
CA LEU A 132 25.72 -13.96 1.89
C LEU A 132 27.10 -13.88 2.54
N GLY A 133 27.99 -13.03 2.03
CA GLY A 133 29.40 -13.04 2.44
C GLY A 133 30.14 -14.24 1.84
N ASP A 134 31.46 -14.23 1.98
CA ASP A 134 32.28 -15.40 1.67
C ASP A 134 32.17 -16.42 2.83
N GLU A 135 32.50 -17.70 2.60
CA GLU A 135 32.37 -18.78 3.61
C GLU A 135 33.12 -18.50 4.93
N GLU A 136 34.09 -17.59 4.92
CA GLU A 136 34.88 -17.16 6.08
C GLU A 136 34.33 -15.90 6.77
N GLU A 137 33.47 -15.14 6.09
CA GLU A 137 32.80 -13.96 6.66
C GLU A 137 31.47 -14.37 7.30
N ASP A 138 31.23 -13.90 8.50
CA ASP A 138 29.91 -14.03 9.11
C ASP A 138 28.89 -13.32 8.21
N ILE A 139 27.74 -13.95 7.91
CA ILE A 139 26.63 -13.31 7.18
C ILE A 139 26.22 -11.99 7.87
N GLU A 140 26.43 -11.89 9.20
CA GLU A 140 26.21 -10.67 9.96
C GLU A 140 27.22 -9.54 9.65
N ALA A 141 28.39 -9.86 9.10
CA ALA A 141 29.44 -8.90 8.77
C ALA A 141 29.15 -8.10 7.48
N THR A 142 28.41 -8.66 6.52
CA THR A 142 28.13 -7.94 5.25
C THR A 142 27.18 -6.76 5.46
N GLY A 143 26.09 -6.96 6.21
CA GLY A 143 25.08 -5.94 6.54
C GLY A 143 24.30 -5.36 5.35
N LYS A 144 24.71 -5.60 4.09
CA LYS A 144 24.16 -4.95 2.89
C LYS A 144 22.68 -5.24 2.66
N LEU A 145 21.86 -4.22 2.44
CA LEU A 145 20.41 -4.32 2.23
C LEU A 145 19.64 -4.98 3.39
N GLY A 146 20.25 -5.04 4.57
CA GLY A 146 19.61 -5.58 5.77
C GLY A 146 18.46 -4.70 6.25
N ILE A 147 17.44 -5.30 6.85
CA ILE A 147 16.33 -4.56 7.46
C ILE A 147 16.81 -3.67 8.63
N ASP A 148 18.02 -3.89 9.17
CA ASP A 148 18.59 -3.02 10.19
C ASP A 148 18.86 -1.60 9.69
N ALA A 149 19.13 -1.42 8.39
CA ALA A 149 19.20 -0.09 7.79
C ALA A 149 17.87 0.65 7.95
N TRP A 150 16.75 -0.06 7.74
CA TRP A 150 15.41 0.50 7.89
C TRP A 150 15.06 0.69 9.35
N ALA A 151 15.44 -0.25 10.23
CA ALA A 151 15.18 -0.16 11.66
C ALA A 151 15.90 1.04 12.32
N LYS A 152 17.15 1.32 11.92
CA LYS A 152 17.90 2.51 12.37
C LYS A 152 17.20 3.82 11.98
N ARG A 153 16.53 3.84 10.82
CA ARG A 153 15.77 5.01 10.33
C ARG A 153 14.38 5.09 10.94
N GLY A 154 13.72 3.95 11.16
CA GLY A 154 12.30 3.82 11.44
C GLY A 154 11.43 4.03 10.20
N ILE A 155 10.32 3.32 10.12
CA ILE A 155 9.29 3.52 9.11
C ILE A 155 8.13 4.26 9.78
N VAL A 156 7.99 5.54 9.45
CA VAL A 156 6.93 6.41 9.94
C VAL A 156 6.43 7.25 8.78
N GLY A 157 5.13 7.23 8.52
CA GLY A 157 4.54 7.91 7.38
C GLY A 157 3.02 7.93 7.43
N ARG A 158 2.42 8.45 6.35
CA ARG A 158 0.98 8.44 6.14
C ARG A 158 0.56 7.10 5.54
N GLY A 159 -0.28 6.36 6.25
CA GLY A 159 -0.93 5.15 5.76
C GLY A 159 -2.25 5.48 5.06
N VAL A 160 -2.51 4.82 3.92
CA VAL A 160 -3.77 4.96 3.17
C VAL A 160 -4.35 3.58 2.90
N LEU A 161 -5.52 3.29 3.48
CA LEU A 161 -6.22 2.01 3.29
C LEU A 161 -7.13 2.04 2.07
N LEU A 162 -7.02 1.04 1.20
CA LEU A 162 -8.02 0.63 0.23
C LEU A 162 -8.62 -0.71 0.64
N ASP A 163 -9.90 -0.70 1.02
CA ASP A 163 -10.66 -1.89 1.42
C ASP A 163 -11.39 -2.47 0.22
N VAL A 164 -10.63 -3.18 -0.61
CA VAL A 164 -11.10 -3.78 -1.86
C VAL A 164 -12.18 -4.82 -1.58
N TYR A 165 -12.03 -5.59 -0.50
CA TYR A 165 -12.99 -6.63 -0.14
C TYR A 165 -14.37 -6.06 0.17
N ARG A 166 -14.44 -5.07 1.08
CA ARG A 166 -15.72 -4.43 1.43
C ARG A 166 -16.28 -3.61 0.29
N TRP A 167 -15.43 -2.94 -0.49
CA TRP A 167 -15.86 -2.22 -1.68
C TRP A 167 -16.49 -3.16 -2.71
N ALA A 168 -15.87 -4.30 -3.00
CA ALA A 168 -16.38 -5.27 -3.97
C ALA A 168 -17.77 -5.78 -3.57
N ASP A 169 -17.96 -6.12 -2.30
CA ASP A 169 -19.27 -6.50 -1.74
C ASP A 169 -20.31 -5.38 -1.89
N ALA A 170 -19.95 -4.15 -1.51
CA ALA A 170 -20.84 -2.99 -1.57
C ALA A 170 -21.34 -2.67 -3.00
N VAL A 171 -20.52 -2.96 -4.02
CA VAL A 171 -20.89 -2.76 -5.44
C VAL A 171 -21.41 -4.04 -6.12
N GLY A 172 -21.63 -5.12 -5.37
CA GLY A 172 -22.16 -6.39 -5.87
C GLY A 172 -21.23 -7.13 -6.83
N ARG A 173 -19.91 -6.96 -6.68
CA ARG A 173 -18.91 -7.69 -7.48
C ARG A 173 -18.58 -9.03 -6.85
N SER A 174 -18.61 -10.08 -7.67
CA SER A 174 -18.14 -11.40 -7.26
C SER A 174 -16.64 -11.34 -6.98
N TYR A 175 -16.25 -11.66 -5.75
CA TYR A 175 -14.88 -11.61 -5.29
C TYR A 175 -14.62 -12.74 -4.29
N ASP A 176 -13.60 -13.57 -4.56
CA ASP A 176 -13.17 -14.63 -3.65
C ASP A 176 -11.67 -14.47 -3.35
N PRO A 177 -11.29 -14.14 -2.10
CA PRO A 177 -9.90 -14.00 -1.69
C PRO A 177 -9.05 -15.27 -1.91
N PHE A 178 -9.66 -16.45 -1.99
CA PHE A 178 -8.99 -17.76 -2.15
C PHE A 178 -9.04 -18.30 -3.59
N SER A 179 -9.26 -17.40 -4.55
CA SER A 179 -9.17 -17.67 -5.99
C SER A 179 -8.05 -16.85 -6.62
N ARG A 180 -7.57 -17.21 -7.82
CA ARG A 180 -6.65 -16.35 -8.59
C ARG A 180 -7.43 -15.17 -9.16
N HIS A 181 -7.64 -14.15 -8.34
CA HIS A 181 -8.32 -12.92 -8.73
C HIS A 181 -7.34 -11.75 -8.79
N GLU A 182 -7.26 -11.11 -9.94
CA GLU A 182 -6.40 -9.95 -10.17
C GLU A 182 -7.14 -8.66 -9.82
N ILE A 183 -6.69 -7.99 -8.77
CA ILE A 183 -7.13 -6.64 -8.41
C ILE A 183 -6.45 -5.67 -9.36
N THR A 184 -7.23 -5.06 -10.24
CA THR A 184 -6.76 -4.15 -11.29
C THR A 184 -6.55 -2.73 -10.78
N VAL A 185 -5.90 -1.87 -11.57
CA VAL A 185 -5.77 -0.43 -11.24
C VAL A 185 -7.14 0.23 -11.18
N GLU A 186 -8.04 -0.16 -12.08
CA GLU A 186 -9.42 0.32 -12.15
C GLU A 186 -10.17 0.00 -10.85
N ASP A 187 -9.90 -1.17 -10.26
CA ASP A 187 -10.45 -1.58 -8.97
C ASP A 187 -9.93 -0.71 -7.83
N LEU A 188 -8.60 -0.54 -7.74
CA LEU A 188 -7.99 0.31 -6.71
C LEU A 188 -8.47 1.76 -6.81
N GLN A 189 -8.57 2.30 -8.03
CA GLN A 189 -9.07 3.64 -8.27
C GLN A 189 -10.57 3.77 -7.96
N ALA A 190 -11.38 2.76 -8.28
CA ALA A 190 -12.80 2.77 -7.96
C ALA A 190 -13.05 2.65 -6.45
N CYS A 191 -12.29 1.79 -5.77
CA CYS A 191 -12.26 1.67 -4.32
C CYS A 191 -11.85 3.00 -3.67
N ALA A 192 -10.77 3.64 -4.14
CA ALA A 192 -10.33 4.94 -3.64
C ALA A 192 -11.41 6.03 -3.82
N ARG A 193 -12.09 6.08 -4.98
CA ARG A 193 -13.22 7.00 -5.21
C ARG A 193 -14.39 6.71 -4.28
N HIS A 194 -14.70 5.43 -4.06
CA HIS A 194 -15.76 5.02 -3.15
C HIS A 194 -15.46 5.48 -1.71
N GLN A 195 -14.21 5.39 -1.28
CA GLN A 195 -13.76 5.79 0.05
C GLN A 195 -13.41 7.29 0.18
N ASP A 196 -13.52 8.08 -0.89
CA ASP A 196 -13.07 9.48 -0.96
C ASP A 196 -11.59 9.66 -0.53
N VAL A 197 -10.74 8.76 -1.00
CA VAL A 197 -9.30 8.71 -0.69
C VAL A 197 -8.48 9.37 -1.79
N CYS A 198 -7.48 10.16 -1.39
CA CYS A 198 -6.53 10.82 -2.29
C CYS A 198 -5.09 10.48 -1.93
N PHE A 199 -4.32 10.02 -2.92
CA PHE A 199 -2.92 9.64 -2.74
C PHE A 199 -2.01 10.86 -2.75
N GLN A 200 -0.91 10.75 -2.00
CA GLN A 200 0.20 11.71 -1.96
C GLN A 200 1.53 10.98 -2.12
N THR A 201 2.54 11.71 -2.60
CA THR A 201 3.92 11.20 -2.64
C THR A 201 4.38 10.81 -1.23
N GLY A 202 4.97 9.63 -1.11
CA GLY A 202 5.45 9.08 0.15
C GLY A 202 4.38 8.37 0.99
N ASP A 203 3.15 8.23 0.49
CA ASP A 203 2.13 7.38 1.13
C ASP A 203 2.61 5.94 1.25
N ILE A 204 2.16 5.27 2.32
CA ILE A 204 2.27 3.83 2.47
C ILE A 204 0.88 3.26 2.17
N LEU A 205 0.79 2.56 1.04
CA LEU A 205 -0.46 2.01 0.54
C LEU A 205 -0.79 0.72 1.30
N LEU A 206 -1.98 0.64 1.89
CA LEU A 206 -2.48 -0.56 2.56
C LEU A 206 -3.65 -1.11 1.75
N ILE A 207 -3.61 -2.38 1.37
CA ILE A 207 -4.69 -3.03 0.62
C ILE A 207 -5.28 -4.14 1.46
N ARG A 208 -6.57 -4.01 1.78
CA ARG A 208 -7.35 -5.10 2.39
C ARG A 208 -8.05 -5.90 1.30
N THR A 209 -7.52 -7.09 1.04
CA THR A 209 -8.00 -8.08 0.07
C THR A 209 -9.08 -8.98 0.67
N GLY A 210 -9.22 -9.04 2.00
CA GLY A 210 -10.16 -9.93 2.68
C GLY A 210 -9.63 -11.35 2.87
N TRP A 211 -8.37 -11.59 2.51
CA TRP A 211 -7.71 -12.88 2.70
C TRP A 211 -7.72 -13.29 4.17
N LEU A 212 -7.33 -12.37 5.07
CA LEU A 212 -7.25 -12.66 6.49
C LEU A 212 -8.63 -12.94 7.09
N GLN A 213 -9.63 -12.12 6.76
CA GLN A 213 -11.02 -12.34 7.19
C GLN A 213 -11.50 -13.74 6.78
N ARG A 214 -11.22 -14.13 5.52
CA ARG A 214 -11.59 -15.44 5.00
C ARG A 214 -10.86 -16.56 5.73
N TYR A 215 -9.54 -16.44 5.92
CA TYR A 215 -8.74 -17.40 6.66
C TYR A 215 -9.27 -17.64 8.08
N LEU A 216 -9.51 -16.56 8.84
CA LEU A 216 -10.00 -16.63 10.21
C LEU A 216 -11.40 -17.27 10.30
N SER A 217 -12.27 -16.99 9.32
CA SER A 217 -13.61 -17.59 9.23
C SER A 217 -13.57 -19.12 9.09
N LEU A 218 -12.56 -19.66 8.40
CA LEU A 218 -12.37 -21.09 8.26
C LEU A 218 -11.83 -21.69 9.55
N THR A 219 -10.89 -21.02 10.22
CA THR A 219 -10.26 -21.51 11.46
C THR A 219 -11.16 -21.45 12.70
N ALA A 220 -12.22 -20.64 12.68
CA ALA A 220 -13.16 -20.48 13.80
C ALA A 220 -13.98 -21.75 14.16
N THR A 221 -13.95 -22.80 13.32
CA THR A 221 -14.60 -24.09 13.59
C THR A 221 -13.71 -25.00 14.46
N PRO A 222 -14.07 -25.29 15.73
CA PRO A 222 -13.18 -25.95 16.71
C PRO A 222 -12.82 -27.41 16.39
N GLN A 223 -13.60 -28.10 15.55
CA GLN A 223 -13.45 -29.53 15.28
C GLN A 223 -12.55 -29.88 14.08
N VAL A 224 -11.95 -28.88 13.42
CA VAL A 224 -11.22 -29.11 12.17
C VAL A 224 -9.78 -28.66 12.33
N ASP A 225 -8.86 -29.61 12.19
CA ASP A 225 -7.41 -29.41 12.21
C ASP A 225 -7.02 -28.21 11.33
N PRO A 226 -6.40 -27.14 11.86
CA PRO A 226 -5.95 -26.00 11.08
C PRO A 226 -5.05 -26.39 9.89
N SER A 227 -4.28 -27.48 9.99
CA SER A 227 -3.46 -28.01 8.90
C SER A 227 -4.25 -28.66 7.76
N SER A 228 -5.50 -29.04 8.02
CA SER A 228 -6.44 -29.54 7.00
C SER A 228 -7.17 -28.42 6.24
N LYS A 229 -6.97 -27.15 6.64
CA LYS A 229 -7.60 -25.95 6.07
C LYS A 229 -6.67 -25.13 5.17
N SER A 230 -5.52 -25.69 4.76
CA SER A 230 -4.69 -25.06 3.75
C SER A 230 -5.56 -24.71 2.54
N PRO A 231 -5.56 -23.45 2.08
CA PRO A 231 -6.45 -22.99 1.02
C PRO A 231 -6.31 -23.91 -0.20
N PRO A 232 -7.41 -24.51 -0.69
CA PRO A 232 -7.34 -25.49 -1.78
C PRO A 232 -6.67 -24.86 -3.00
N GLY A 233 -5.50 -25.40 -3.36
CA GLY A 233 -4.77 -25.02 -4.57
C GLY A 233 -3.81 -23.83 -4.45
N ASN A 234 -3.60 -23.23 -3.26
CA ASN A 234 -2.75 -22.04 -3.10
C ASN A 234 -3.03 -20.99 -4.19
N HIS A 235 -4.27 -20.53 -4.31
CA HIS A 235 -4.62 -19.41 -5.18
C HIS A 235 -5.10 -18.26 -4.31
N PHE A 236 -4.56 -17.06 -4.53
CA PHE A 236 -4.89 -15.89 -3.72
C PHE A 236 -5.22 -14.71 -4.61
N ALA A 237 -6.26 -14.00 -4.22
CA ALA A 237 -6.55 -12.70 -4.80
C ALA A 237 -5.44 -11.74 -4.39
N GLY A 238 -5.02 -10.88 -5.31
CA GLY A 238 -3.95 -9.90 -5.07
C GLY A 238 -3.85 -8.92 -6.23
N LEU A 239 -2.91 -7.98 -6.15
CA LEU A 239 -2.74 -7.00 -7.21
C LEU A 239 -2.36 -7.66 -8.54
N ALA A 240 -2.93 -7.18 -9.64
CA ALA A 240 -2.50 -7.57 -10.98
C ALA A 240 -1.03 -7.16 -11.21
N ALA A 241 -0.20 -8.02 -11.80
CA ALA A 241 1.17 -7.67 -12.16
C ALA A 241 1.27 -6.95 -13.53
N SER A 242 0.19 -6.30 -13.96
CA SER A 242 0.08 -5.67 -15.27
C SER A 242 1.00 -4.44 -15.40
N SER A 243 1.32 -4.08 -16.64
CA SER A 243 2.06 -2.84 -16.95
C SER A 243 1.37 -1.60 -16.35
N SER A 244 0.03 -1.53 -16.39
CA SER A 244 -0.73 -0.43 -15.81
C SER A 244 -0.64 -0.40 -14.28
N MET A 245 -0.62 -1.56 -13.60
CA MET A 245 -0.40 -1.61 -12.15
C MET A 245 1.00 -1.12 -11.80
N LYS A 246 2.01 -1.53 -12.57
CA LYS A 246 3.38 -1.03 -12.41
C LYS A 246 3.45 0.48 -12.60
N ASP A 247 2.77 1.04 -13.60
CA ASP A 247 2.66 2.49 -13.79
C ASP A 247 1.99 3.16 -12.57
N PHE A 248 0.86 2.64 -12.11
CA PHE A 248 0.13 3.20 -10.97
C PHE A 248 0.99 3.25 -9.69
N LEU A 249 1.59 2.12 -9.31
CA LEU A 249 2.43 2.01 -8.11
C LEU A 249 3.70 2.86 -8.24
N HIS A 250 4.32 2.85 -9.42
CA HIS A 250 5.54 3.60 -9.65
C HIS A 250 5.28 5.11 -9.63
N ASP A 251 4.29 5.58 -10.39
CA ASP A 251 4.09 7.00 -10.73
C ASP A 251 3.38 7.79 -9.64
N THR A 252 2.74 7.10 -8.70
CA THR A 252 2.20 7.71 -7.47
C THR A 252 3.30 7.97 -6.44
N TYR A 253 4.46 7.30 -6.57
CA TYR A 253 5.57 7.39 -5.62
C TYR A 253 5.17 7.05 -4.19
N PHE A 254 4.50 5.91 -4.02
CA PHE A 254 4.33 5.30 -2.70
C PHE A 254 5.70 4.96 -2.09
N ALA A 255 5.86 5.22 -0.80
CA ALA A 255 7.07 4.87 -0.06
C ALA A 255 7.20 3.36 0.14
N ALA A 256 6.08 2.68 0.36
CA ALA A 256 5.93 1.24 0.52
C ALA A 256 4.48 0.84 0.24
N ALA A 257 4.22 -0.46 0.09
CA ALA A 257 2.86 -0.98 0.05
C ALA A 257 2.75 -2.29 0.86
N ALA A 258 1.62 -2.50 1.52
CA ALA A 258 1.35 -3.69 2.31
C ALA A 258 -0.08 -4.19 2.11
N CYS A 259 -0.32 -5.46 2.39
CA CYS A 259 -1.63 -6.08 2.29
C CYS A 259 -1.83 -7.19 3.33
N ASP A 260 -3.07 -7.68 3.43
CA ASP A 260 -3.49 -8.76 4.32
C ASP A 260 -3.40 -10.17 3.71
N ASN A 261 -2.92 -10.32 2.47
CA ASN A 261 -2.69 -11.62 1.83
C ASN A 261 -1.23 -12.08 1.98
N ALA A 262 -0.91 -13.26 1.46
CA ALA A 262 0.40 -13.91 1.61
C ALA A 262 1.42 -13.64 0.49
N ASN A 263 1.07 -12.84 -0.54
CA ASN A 263 1.88 -12.70 -1.76
C ASN A 263 1.86 -11.32 -2.42
N PHE A 264 1.13 -10.35 -1.85
CA PHE A 264 0.86 -9.03 -2.41
C PHE A 264 0.14 -8.99 -3.77
N GLU A 265 0.72 -9.58 -4.80
CA GLU A 265 0.15 -9.82 -6.12
C GLU A 265 -0.72 -11.09 -6.18
N ALA A 266 -1.52 -11.20 -7.24
CA ALA A 266 -2.36 -12.37 -7.46
C ALA A 266 -1.49 -13.63 -7.63
N TRP A 267 -1.83 -14.69 -6.91
CA TRP A 267 -1.04 -15.91 -6.85
C TRP A 267 -1.78 -17.11 -7.46
N PRO A 268 -1.13 -17.93 -8.31
CA PRO A 268 0.26 -17.81 -8.76
C PRO A 268 0.46 -16.68 -9.80
N PRO A 269 1.64 -16.04 -9.84
CA PRO A 269 1.98 -15.08 -10.88
C PRO A 269 2.10 -15.78 -12.23
N GLU A 270 1.81 -15.05 -13.31
CA GLU A 270 2.02 -15.55 -14.68
C GLU A 270 3.50 -15.68 -15.02
N SER A 271 4.35 -14.84 -14.43
CA SER A 271 5.79 -14.83 -14.62
C SER A 271 6.47 -14.24 -13.39
N ALA A 272 7.58 -14.86 -12.97
CA ALA A 272 8.43 -14.30 -11.92
C ALA A 272 9.10 -12.99 -12.37
N GLU A 273 9.54 -12.90 -13.63
CA GLU A 273 10.16 -11.69 -14.19
C GLU A 273 9.18 -10.51 -14.26
N GLU A 274 7.92 -10.80 -14.58
CA GLU A 274 6.90 -9.77 -14.70
C GLU A 274 6.17 -9.49 -13.38
N SER A 275 6.52 -10.17 -12.30
CA SER A 275 5.91 -10.01 -10.98
C SER A 275 6.05 -8.58 -10.44
N LEU A 276 5.18 -8.20 -9.51
CA LEU A 276 5.33 -6.96 -8.75
C LEU A 276 6.56 -7.05 -7.85
N HIS A 277 6.88 -8.22 -7.29
CA HIS A 277 8.11 -8.47 -6.54
C HIS A 277 9.38 -8.10 -7.32
N ALA A 278 9.51 -8.57 -8.56
CA ALA A 278 10.64 -8.27 -9.43
C ALA A 278 10.75 -6.78 -9.77
N SER A 279 9.63 -6.05 -9.81
CA SER A 279 9.64 -4.63 -10.11
C SER A 279 9.91 -3.77 -8.88
N MET A 280 9.21 -4.05 -7.79
CA MET A 280 9.19 -3.20 -6.60
C MET A 280 10.49 -3.32 -5.81
N LEU A 281 10.98 -4.53 -5.54
CA LEU A 281 12.11 -4.73 -4.63
C LEU A 281 13.45 -4.39 -5.29
N PRO A 282 13.92 -5.11 -6.34
CA PRO A 282 15.25 -4.89 -6.88
C PRO A 282 15.32 -3.67 -7.81
N LEU A 283 14.26 -3.35 -8.59
CA LEU A 283 14.33 -2.25 -9.55
C LEU A 283 14.00 -0.89 -8.93
N TRP A 284 12.99 -0.80 -8.06
CA TRP A 284 12.54 0.48 -7.51
C TRP A 284 12.98 0.76 -6.07
N GLY A 285 13.36 -0.27 -5.33
CA GLY A 285 13.59 -0.15 -3.89
C GLY A 285 12.31 0.21 -3.14
N MET A 286 11.18 -0.37 -3.49
CA MET A 286 9.89 -0.17 -2.82
C MET A 286 9.55 -1.39 -1.96
N PRO A 287 9.48 -1.26 -0.63
CA PRO A 287 9.13 -2.36 0.26
C PRO A 287 7.73 -2.93 0.03
N ILE A 288 7.60 -4.24 0.24
CA ILE A 288 6.34 -4.99 0.21
C ILE A 288 6.03 -5.51 1.62
N GLY A 289 4.80 -5.34 2.08
CA GLY A 289 4.32 -5.92 3.33
C GLY A 289 3.24 -6.97 3.08
N GLU A 290 3.34 -8.09 3.78
CA GLU A 290 2.43 -9.24 3.61
C GLU A 290 1.88 -9.70 4.96
N LEU A 291 0.68 -10.27 4.93
CA LEU A 291 -0.02 -10.82 6.09
C LEU A 291 -0.30 -9.79 7.19
N TRP A 292 -0.64 -8.55 6.82
CA TRP A 292 -0.98 -7.50 7.80
C TRP A 292 -2.40 -7.69 8.32
N ASP A 293 -2.60 -7.47 9.62
CA ASP A 293 -3.95 -7.43 10.19
C ASP A 293 -4.59 -6.07 9.94
N LEU A 294 -5.45 -6.02 8.92
CA LEU A 294 -6.16 -4.82 8.52
C LEU A 294 -7.63 -4.82 8.95
N GLU A 295 -8.08 -5.79 9.75
CA GLU A 295 -9.50 -5.96 10.08
C GLU A 295 -10.02 -4.78 10.93
N ALA A 296 -9.38 -4.53 12.07
CA ALA A 296 -9.74 -3.41 12.94
C ALA A 296 -9.62 -2.06 12.22
N LEU A 297 -8.67 -1.94 11.29
CA LEU A 297 -8.52 -0.73 10.49
C LEU A 297 -9.66 -0.56 9.49
N GLY A 298 -10.07 -1.64 8.80
CA GLY A 298 -11.19 -1.62 7.86
C GLY A 298 -12.51 -1.23 8.53
N GLU A 299 -12.73 -1.67 9.76
CA GLU A 299 -13.91 -1.30 10.56
C GLU A 299 -13.92 0.19 10.94
N SER A 300 -12.75 0.79 11.16
CA SER A 300 -12.63 2.21 11.50
C SER A 300 -12.95 3.17 10.34
N VAL A 301 -12.93 2.68 9.09
CA VAL A 301 -13.24 3.49 7.91
C VAL A 301 -14.75 3.52 7.70
N PRO A 302 -15.41 4.70 7.76
CA PRO A 302 -16.85 4.80 7.55
C PRO A 302 -17.27 4.23 6.19
N THR A 303 -18.37 3.47 6.15
CA THR A 303 -19.04 3.16 4.89
C THR A 303 -19.72 4.43 4.37
N PRO A 304 -19.46 4.86 3.13
CA PRO A 304 -20.26 5.91 2.51
C PRO A 304 -21.70 5.41 2.47
N ASN A 305 -22.63 6.16 3.06
CA ASN A 305 -24.05 5.87 2.91
C ASN A 305 -24.36 5.77 1.41
N THR A 306 -24.80 4.59 0.96
CA THR A 306 -25.45 4.42 -0.33
C THR A 306 -26.72 5.26 -0.29
N TYR A 307 -26.67 6.48 -0.80
CA TYR A 307 -27.88 7.22 -1.09
C TYR A 307 -28.68 6.37 -2.09
N PRO A 308 -29.93 5.96 -1.78
CA PRO A 308 -30.77 5.35 -2.79
C PRO A 308 -30.88 6.34 -3.94
N THR A 309 -30.62 5.86 -5.15
CA THR A 309 -30.85 6.60 -6.40
C THR A 309 -32.33 7.00 -6.43
N GLN A 310 -32.65 8.18 -5.91
CA GLN A 310 -33.90 8.84 -6.24
C GLN A 310 -33.73 9.37 -7.65
N ASP A 311 -34.41 8.72 -8.59
CA ASP A 311 -34.64 9.23 -9.93
C ASP A 311 -35.17 10.67 -9.82
N PHE A 312 -34.34 11.65 -10.13
CA PHE A 312 -34.80 13.01 -10.36
C PHE A 312 -35.29 13.10 -11.81
N PRO A 313 -36.60 13.28 -12.06
CA PRO A 313 -37.06 13.63 -13.40
C PRO A 313 -36.45 14.99 -13.81
N PRO A 314 -36.18 15.21 -15.12
CA PRO A 314 -35.51 16.43 -15.57
C PRO A 314 -36.35 17.66 -15.22
N ALA A 315 -35.77 18.53 -14.39
CA ALA A 315 -36.41 19.76 -13.94
C ALA A 315 -36.67 20.69 -15.14
N THR A 316 -37.94 21.02 -15.33
CA THR A 316 -38.40 22.06 -16.25
C THR A 316 -37.98 23.43 -15.70
N ILE A 317 -37.32 24.25 -16.52
CA ILE A 317 -36.91 25.61 -16.16
C ILE A 317 -38.09 26.58 -16.38
N PRO A 318 -38.40 27.44 -15.41
CA PRO A 318 -38.92 28.78 -15.74
C PRO A 318 -38.05 29.93 -15.19
N HIS A 319 -37.99 30.99 -16.00
CA HIS A 319 -37.31 32.28 -15.83
C HIS A 319 -37.81 33.17 -14.65
N PRO A 320 -37.15 34.32 -14.34
CA PRO A 320 -36.96 34.80 -12.96
C PRO A 320 -37.73 36.08 -12.52
N ALA A 321 -37.55 36.37 -11.21
CA ALA A 321 -37.62 37.66 -10.46
C ALA A 321 -38.96 38.03 -9.76
N PRO A 322 -39.01 38.88 -8.70
CA PRO A 322 -37.95 39.68 -8.06
C PRO A 322 -37.87 39.69 -6.50
N THR A 323 -36.78 40.32 -6.07
CA THR A 323 -36.14 40.80 -4.82
C THR A 323 -36.88 41.49 -3.63
N GLN A 324 -36.24 41.34 -2.44
CA GLN A 324 -36.16 42.19 -1.19
C GLN A 324 -37.21 42.02 -0.05
N PRO A 325 -36.94 42.43 1.23
CA PRO A 325 -35.66 42.61 1.95
C PRO A 325 -35.62 41.98 3.39
N HIS A 326 -34.40 42.00 3.93
CA HIS A 326 -33.95 41.63 5.27
C HIS A 326 -34.65 42.34 6.46
N THR A 327 -34.74 41.64 7.59
CA THR A 327 -34.68 42.26 8.93
C THR A 327 -33.82 41.42 9.87
N SER A 328 -32.88 42.10 10.53
CA SER A 328 -31.94 41.61 11.52
C SER A 328 -32.45 41.95 12.92
N THR A 329 -32.38 41.00 13.86
CA THR A 329 -32.38 41.31 15.30
C THR A 329 -31.39 40.42 16.04
N SER A 330 -30.40 41.09 16.61
CA SER A 330 -29.40 40.59 17.54
C SER A 330 -29.99 40.54 18.96
N THR A 331 -29.67 39.48 19.71
CA THR A 331 -29.70 39.54 21.18
C THR A 331 -28.61 38.65 21.76
N SER A 332 -27.74 39.26 22.58
CA SER A 332 -26.67 38.64 23.36
C SER A 332 -27.18 38.08 24.69
N LEU A 333 -26.49 37.05 25.22
CA LEU A 333 -26.30 36.68 26.64
C LEU A 333 -25.62 35.29 26.60
N GLY A 334 -24.62 34.88 27.35
CA GLY A 334 -23.86 35.40 28.49
C GLY A 334 -23.09 34.18 29.02
N LEU A 335 -21.76 34.16 28.92
CA LEU A 335 -20.93 33.04 29.36
C LEU A 335 -20.73 33.11 30.88
N SER A 336 -21.09 32.04 31.57
CA SER A 336 -20.85 31.87 33.01
C SER A 336 -19.76 30.82 33.24
N ASN A 337 -18.85 31.17 34.14
CA ASN A 337 -17.70 30.40 34.60
C ASN A 337 -18.13 29.17 35.40
N PHE A 338 -17.43 28.04 35.20
CA PHE A 338 -17.37 26.96 36.20
C PHE A 338 -15.91 26.64 36.55
N ARG A 339 -15.65 26.71 37.86
CA ARG A 339 -14.39 26.46 38.57
C ARG A 339 -14.64 25.22 39.44
N ILE A 340 -13.79 24.20 39.35
CA ILE A 340 -13.81 23.08 40.30
C ILE A 340 -12.44 23.00 40.99
N GLN A 341 -12.52 22.87 42.31
CA GLN A 341 -11.44 22.87 43.30
C GLN A 341 -10.71 21.52 43.35
N GLU A 342 -9.38 21.57 43.41
CA GLU A 342 -8.54 20.46 43.87
C GLU A 342 -8.48 20.41 45.41
N LEU A 343 -8.51 19.20 45.96
CA LEU A 343 -8.18 18.90 47.36
C LEU A 343 -6.78 18.27 47.41
N THR A 344 -5.87 18.98 48.05
CA THR A 344 -4.50 18.54 48.36
C THR A 344 -4.44 17.87 49.74
N ARG A 345 -3.61 16.82 49.87
CA ARG A 345 -2.99 16.44 51.15
C ARG A 345 -1.48 16.27 50.97
N SER A 346 -0.78 16.78 51.97
CA SER A 346 0.64 17.11 52.04
C SER A 346 1.47 16.02 52.71
N SER A 347 2.73 15.87 52.31
CA SER A 347 3.85 15.62 53.22
C SER A 347 5.13 16.29 52.70
N GLN A 348 5.79 17.06 53.58
CA GLN A 348 7.03 17.83 53.37
C GLN A 348 8.26 16.99 53.78
N LEU A 349 9.46 17.17 53.20
CA LEU A 349 10.59 18.05 53.64
C LEU A 349 11.88 17.62 52.88
N PRO A 350 13.04 18.33 52.90
CA PRO A 350 13.29 19.77 52.77
C PRO A 350 14.42 20.13 51.75
N HIS A 351 14.61 21.44 51.60
CA HIS A 351 15.43 22.25 50.69
C HIS A 351 16.90 21.91 50.36
N ARG A 352 17.30 22.21 49.11
CA ARG A 352 18.42 23.12 48.79
C ARG A 352 18.16 23.89 47.48
N ARG A 353 18.23 25.23 47.54
CA ARG A 353 18.13 26.16 46.39
C ARG A 353 19.53 26.39 45.79
N SER A 354 19.62 26.33 44.46
CA SER A 354 20.57 27.13 43.67
C SER A 354 19.84 27.60 42.41
N GLN A 355 19.80 28.93 42.23
CA GLN A 355 19.21 29.61 41.09
C GLN A 355 20.04 29.35 39.84
N ILE A 356 19.41 28.86 38.77
CA ILE A 356 19.81 29.17 37.38
C ILE A 356 18.52 29.41 36.59
N ASN A 357 18.50 30.57 35.95
CA ASN A 357 17.42 31.10 35.14
C ASN A 357 17.77 30.84 33.68
N GLU A 358 17.23 29.78 33.06
CA GLU A 358 17.11 29.66 31.60
C GLU A 358 15.86 28.85 31.25
N ASN A 359 15.01 29.44 30.43
CA ASN A 359 13.92 28.76 29.73
C ASN A 359 14.51 27.98 28.55
N PRO A 360 14.23 26.67 28.45
CA PRO A 360 13.90 26.09 27.16
C PRO A 360 12.48 25.55 27.24
N VAL A 361 11.59 26.15 26.43
CA VAL A 361 10.32 25.52 26.07
C VAL A 361 10.66 24.30 25.22
N HIS A 362 10.83 23.15 25.86
CA HIS A 362 10.86 21.87 25.18
C HIS A 362 9.44 21.56 24.68
N PRO A 363 9.24 21.22 23.40
CA PRO A 363 7.98 20.62 22.99
C PRO A 363 7.83 19.25 23.68
N PRO A 364 6.61 18.79 23.98
CA PRO A 364 6.41 17.47 24.54
C PRO A 364 7.00 16.43 23.59
N LEU A 365 7.98 15.68 24.08
CA LEU A 365 8.47 14.46 23.46
C LEU A 365 7.29 13.48 23.40
N THR A 366 6.77 13.21 22.20
CA THR A 366 5.98 12.01 21.95
C THR A 366 6.92 10.82 22.10
N LEU A 367 6.95 10.23 23.29
CA LEU A 367 7.71 9.03 23.61
C LEU A 367 6.93 7.83 23.05
N THR A 368 7.36 7.28 21.91
CA THR A 368 6.86 5.99 21.44
C THR A 368 7.85 4.91 21.91
N MET A 369 7.42 4.06 22.84
CA MET A 369 8.17 2.84 23.19
C MET A 369 7.83 1.75 22.18
N ASN A 370 8.78 1.43 21.30
CA ASN A 370 8.84 0.14 20.62
C ASN A 370 9.80 -0.74 21.40
N LEU A 371 9.37 -1.93 21.81
CA LEU A 371 10.26 -3.00 22.27
C LEU A 371 10.86 -3.65 21.02
N PRO A 372 12.15 -3.46 20.71
CA PRO A 372 12.79 -4.24 19.67
C PRO A 372 12.99 -5.65 20.21
N ILE A 373 12.35 -6.65 19.60
CA ILE A 373 13.00 -7.96 19.59
C ILE A 373 14.25 -7.77 18.73
N LEU A 374 15.38 -7.71 19.43
CA LEU A 374 16.74 -7.57 18.91
C LEU A 374 17.11 -8.78 18.06
N THR A 375 16.57 -8.82 16.85
CA THR A 375 17.25 -9.40 15.70
C THR A 375 17.15 -8.38 14.58
N ARG A 376 18.21 -8.23 13.79
CA ARG A 376 18.25 -7.42 12.56
C ARG A 376 17.34 -8.00 11.47
N GLN A 377 16.12 -8.38 11.84
CA GLN A 377 15.22 -9.24 11.09
C GLN A 377 13.72 -8.94 11.33
N SER A 378 13.37 -8.04 12.26
CA SER A 378 12.01 -7.50 12.34
C SER A 378 12.04 -6.00 12.65
N SER A 379 11.34 -5.19 11.85
CA SER A 379 11.19 -3.76 12.08
C SER A 379 9.75 -3.47 12.48
N HIS A 380 9.57 -2.87 13.66
CA HIS A 380 8.26 -2.42 14.11
C HIS A 380 7.91 -1.12 13.39
N THR A 381 6.70 -1.05 12.83
CA THR A 381 6.28 0.07 11.99
C THR A 381 5.16 0.84 12.65
N LEU A 382 5.27 2.18 12.66
CA LEU A 382 4.26 3.07 13.22
C LEU A 382 3.67 3.92 12.10
N PHE A 383 2.34 3.95 12.00
CA PHE A 383 1.64 4.73 10.99
C PHE A 383 0.77 5.80 11.61
N THR A 384 0.62 6.90 10.89
CA THR A 384 -0.55 7.74 11.03
C THR A 384 -1.49 7.44 9.87
N ILE A 385 -2.74 7.09 10.17
CA ILE A 385 -3.68 6.66 9.13
C ILE A 385 -4.66 7.79 8.85
N ALA A 386 -4.80 8.14 7.57
CA ALA A 386 -5.77 9.12 7.13
C ALA A 386 -7.14 8.45 6.96
N THR A 387 -8.08 8.74 7.86
CA THR A 387 -9.51 8.51 7.62
C THR A 387 -10.20 9.86 7.34
N PRO A 388 -11.11 9.95 6.37
CA PRO A 388 -11.79 11.21 6.11
C PRO A 388 -12.57 11.65 7.36
N PRO A 389 -12.48 12.91 7.79
CA PRO A 389 -13.17 13.39 8.99
C PRO A 389 -14.68 13.37 8.80
N ILE A 390 -15.41 12.94 9.83
CA ILE A 390 -16.87 13.03 9.91
C ILE A 390 -17.25 14.52 10.01
N LYS A 391 -17.72 15.12 8.92
CA LYS A 391 -18.33 16.46 8.96
C LYS A 391 -19.78 16.35 9.42
N PHE A 392 -20.03 16.52 10.71
CA PHE A 392 -21.35 16.98 11.18
C PHE A 392 -21.43 18.50 11.03
N THR A 393 -21.86 18.97 9.87
CA THR A 393 -22.31 20.36 9.70
C THR A 393 -23.75 20.36 9.24
N PRO A 394 -24.68 21.02 9.95
CA PRO A 394 -26.02 21.27 9.43
C PRO A 394 -25.87 22.13 8.18
N THR A 395 -26.61 21.73 7.15
CA THR A 395 -26.71 22.32 5.81
C THR A 395 -26.39 23.82 5.74
N SER A 396 -25.24 24.15 5.17
CA SER A 396 -25.03 25.42 4.47
C SER A 396 -24.44 25.12 3.10
N THR A 397 -25.01 25.75 2.08
CA THR A 397 -24.64 25.62 0.67
C THR A 397 -23.21 26.10 0.45
N THR A 398 -22.27 25.18 0.52
CA THR A 398 -20.92 25.35 -0.02
C THR A 398 -20.70 24.31 -1.10
N THR A 399 -20.20 24.77 -2.25
CA THR A 399 -19.77 23.99 -3.40
C THR A 399 -19.06 22.71 -2.94
N PRO A 400 -19.42 21.53 -3.48
CA PRO A 400 -18.74 20.29 -3.10
C PRO A 400 -17.24 20.42 -3.36
N PRO A 401 -16.38 19.85 -2.50
CA PRO A 401 -14.95 19.82 -2.75
C PRO A 401 -14.72 19.24 -4.15
N THR A 402 -13.81 19.86 -4.90
CA THR A 402 -13.40 19.39 -6.21
C THR A 402 -12.89 17.96 -6.02
N LYS A 403 -13.55 16.97 -6.66
CA LYS A 403 -13.15 15.56 -6.57
C LYS A 403 -11.65 15.44 -6.85
N CYS A 404 -10.93 14.71 -6.00
CA CYS A 404 -9.49 14.54 -6.15
C CYS A 404 -9.13 13.93 -7.51
N PRO A 405 -8.19 14.54 -8.26
CA PRO A 405 -7.69 13.94 -9.48
C PRO A 405 -6.87 12.69 -9.13
N LEU A 406 -7.27 11.52 -9.63
CA LEU A 406 -6.48 10.30 -9.51
C LEU A 406 -5.34 10.30 -10.54
N PRO A 407 -4.20 9.68 -10.24
CA PRO A 407 -3.11 9.53 -11.20
C PRO A 407 -3.59 8.79 -12.47
N ASN A 408 -3.09 9.22 -13.63
CA ASN A 408 -3.23 8.55 -14.94
C ASN A 408 -4.65 8.49 -15.57
N GLN A 409 -5.50 9.49 -15.31
CA GLN A 409 -6.72 9.67 -16.11
C GLN A 409 -6.38 10.20 -17.52
N HIS A 410 -6.16 9.31 -18.48
CA HIS A 410 -6.29 9.67 -19.89
C HIS A 410 -7.79 9.66 -20.27
N PRO A 411 -8.35 10.74 -20.83
CA PRO A 411 -9.68 10.67 -21.42
C PRO A 411 -9.64 9.69 -22.59
N SER A 412 -10.55 8.72 -22.60
CA SER A 412 -10.76 7.82 -23.74
C SER A 412 -10.89 8.65 -25.02
N PRO A 413 -10.24 8.28 -26.14
CA PRO A 413 -10.43 8.98 -27.39
C PRO A 413 -11.91 8.88 -27.80
N PRO A 414 -12.51 9.96 -28.33
CA PRO A 414 -13.91 9.94 -28.72
C PRO A 414 -14.12 8.87 -29.80
N SER A 415 -15.12 8.01 -29.59
CA SER A 415 -15.56 7.04 -30.60
C SER A 415 -15.88 7.78 -31.91
N PRO A 416 -15.45 7.28 -33.08
CA PRO A 416 -15.72 7.96 -34.33
C PRO A 416 -17.23 7.91 -34.62
N HIS A 417 -17.84 9.09 -34.70
CA HIS A 417 -19.19 9.22 -35.26
C HIS A 417 -19.20 8.76 -36.73
N PRO A 418 -20.30 8.13 -37.19
CA PRO A 418 -20.39 7.61 -38.54
C PRO A 418 -20.54 8.75 -39.55
N SER A 419 -19.66 8.79 -40.55
CA SER A 419 -19.77 9.72 -41.69
C SER A 419 -20.95 9.35 -42.60
N PRO A 420 -21.62 10.35 -43.20
CA PRO A 420 -22.83 10.12 -44.01
C PRO A 420 -22.52 9.59 -45.41
N SER A 421 -23.44 8.74 -45.88
CA SER A 421 -23.51 8.10 -47.19
C SER A 421 -23.82 9.06 -48.35
N THR A 422 -23.17 8.86 -49.50
CA THR A 422 -23.59 9.38 -50.82
C THR A 422 -23.11 8.43 -51.95
N PRO A 423 -23.69 8.45 -53.17
CA PRO A 423 -24.29 7.28 -53.84
C PRO A 423 -23.49 6.80 -55.08
N PRO A 424 -23.94 5.73 -55.79
CA PRO A 424 -23.07 4.97 -56.69
C PRO A 424 -23.10 5.47 -58.14
N HIS A 425 -21.99 5.33 -58.86
CA HIS A 425 -21.97 5.39 -60.32
C HIS A 425 -20.92 4.46 -60.96
N THR A 426 -21.46 3.43 -61.64
CA THR A 426 -21.11 2.90 -62.97
C THR A 426 -19.65 2.51 -63.33
N GLN A 427 -19.49 1.20 -63.61
CA GLN A 427 -18.39 0.59 -64.39
C GLN A 427 -18.31 1.12 -65.84
N PRO A 428 -17.20 0.88 -66.56
CA PRO A 428 -17.23 -0.26 -67.50
C PRO A 428 -15.92 -1.05 -67.73
N SER A 429 -16.14 -2.31 -68.13
CA SER A 429 -15.43 -3.16 -69.12
C SER A 429 -14.00 -3.70 -68.89
N THR A 430 -13.93 -5.04 -68.97
CA THR A 430 -12.76 -5.92 -69.15
C THR A 430 -12.26 -5.95 -70.61
N PRO A 431 -11.10 -6.59 -70.91
CA PRO A 431 -11.15 -8.00 -71.33
C PRO A 431 -10.00 -8.91 -70.85
N HIS A 432 -10.26 -10.21 -71.03
CA HIS A 432 -9.57 -11.46 -70.71
C HIS A 432 -8.04 -11.57 -70.92
N SER A 433 -7.38 -12.39 -70.08
CA SER A 433 -6.68 -13.61 -70.57
C SER A 433 -6.41 -14.61 -69.43
N SER A 434 -6.47 -15.88 -69.79
CA SER A 434 -6.32 -17.10 -68.99
C SER A 434 -4.85 -17.50 -68.77
N THR A 435 -4.52 -18.13 -67.65
CA THR A 435 -3.77 -19.41 -67.60
C THR A 435 -3.62 -19.96 -66.18
N SER A 436 -3.65 -21.28 -66.10
CA SER A 436 -3.55 -22.14 -64.92
C SER A 436 -2.12 -22.25 -64.37
N LYS A 437 -1.98 -22.53 -63.06
CA LYS A 437 -1.17 -23.64 -62.51
C LYS A 437 -1.24 -23.73 -60.98
N THR A 438 -1.25 -24.99 -60.55
CA THR A 438 -1.38 -25.63 -59.21
C THR A 438 -0.26 -25.24 -58.21
N PRO A 439 -0.46 -25.45 -56.89
CA PRO A 439 0.48 -25.03 -55.83
C PRO A 439 1.53 -26.12 -55.48
N PRO A 440 2.69 -25.77 -54.90
CA PRO A 440 3.63 -26.76 -54.38
C PRO A 440 3.37 -27.13 -52.91
N GLN A 441 3.62 -28.40 -52.60
CA GLN A 441 3.55 -29.03 -51.28
C GLN A 441 4.68 -28.58 -50.32
N PRO A 442 4.51 -28.73 -49.00
CA PRO A 442 5.59 -28.56 -48.02
C PRO A 442 6.41 -29.85 -47.82
N GLY A 443 7.73 -29.70 -47.77
CA GLY A 443 8.69 -30.76 -47.44
C GLY A 443 8.90 -30.96 -45.92
N PRO A 444 9.49 -32.10 -45.49
CA PRO A 444 9.52 -32.51 -44.09
C PRO A 444 10.77 -32.01 -43.35
N THR A 445 10.62 -31.57 -42.09
CA THR A 445 11.76 -31.31 -41.22
C THR A 445 11.70 -32.17 -39.95
N ARG A 446 12.59 -33.14 -39.98
CA ARG A 446 13.32 -33.92 -38.96
C ARG A 446 13.17 -33.53 -37.47
N VAL A 447 12.86 -34.57 -36.70
CA VAL A 447 13.07 -34.78 -35.25
C VAL A 447 14.57 -34.76 -34.90
N LEU A 448 14.94 -34.26 -33.71
CA LEU A 448 15.92 -34.87 -32.78
C LEU A 448 15.97 -34.08 -31.45
N SER A 449 15.59 -34.75 -30.36
CA SER A 449 16.09 -34.56 -28.97
C SER A 449 17.28 -35.54 -28.75
N PRO A 450 17.98 -35.61 -27.61
CA PRO A 450 17.56 -35.37 -26.21
C PRO A 450 17.87 -33.97 -25.68
#